data_AF-A0A495S1P4-F1
#
_entry.id   AF-A0A495S1P4-F1
#
_cell.length_a   1.000
_cell.length_b   1.000
_cell.length_c   1.000
_cell.angle_alpha   90.00
_cell.angle_beta   90.00
_cell.angle_gamma   90.00
#
_symmetry.space_group_name_H-M   'P 1'
#
loop_
_entity.id
_entity.type
_entity.pdbx_description
1 polymer ?
#
loop_
_entity_poly.entity_id
_entity_poly.type
_entity_poly.pdbx_seq_one_letter_code
_entity_poly.pdbx_strand_id
1 'polypeptide(L)'
;MNDLHNLLPLAVGMLLSPLPIVAIVAIVLAPRGRACAPVYTAVYTLVAFAATGLGALGAARASASSGPAAQTVSLILAIVLGLGFTVFAIVSWMSRPKTGKPATAPKWLAAIDSVTPLSAAGLGLVMAVTNSKNIPLELKAGALIGEAHLAPLAAVGLCLAVAVVGSLLLVIPALVQLTGTARVISALQALKSQLITHNAAMMTVLFAILAANELAQVIHRLAA
;
A
#
# COMPACT_ATOMS: atom_id res chain seq x y z
N MET A 1 9.98 -12.10 -22.64
CA MET A 1 8.52 -12.24 -22.80
C MET A 1 7.89 -11.36 -21.73
N ASN A 2 6.92 -10.52 -22.09
CA ASN A 2 6.47 -9.41 -21.26
C ASN A 2 5.80 -9.88 -19.96
N ASP A 3 6.53 -9.78 -18.84
CA ASP A 3 6.06 -10.10 -17.48
C ASP A 3 5.06 -9.06 -16.92
N LEU A 4 4.50 -8.21 -17.79
CA LEU A 4 3.46 -7.24 -17.48
C LEU A 4 2.20 -7.88 -16.87
N HIS A 5 1.94 -9.16 -17.12
CA HIS A 5 0.86 -9.90 -16.48
C HIS A 5 1.03 -9.98 -14.94
N ASN A 6 2.26 -9.87 -14.43
CA ASN A 6 2.56 -9.82 -12.99
C ASN A 6 2.18 -8.49 -12.33
N LEU A 7 1.85 -7.44 -13.10
CA LEU A 7 1.38 -6.17 -12.53
C LEU A 7 0.04 -6.32 -11.81
N LEU A 8 -0.85 -7.19 -12.30
CA LEU A 8 -2.14 -7.47 -11.67
C LEU A 8 -2.00 -8.01 -10.24
N PRO A 9 -1.30 -9.13 -9.99
CA PRO A 9 -1.11 -9.64 -8.63
C PRO A 9 -0.34 -8.67 -7.73
N LEU A 10 0.62 -7.92 -8.27
CA LEU A 10 1.32 -6.88 -7.51
C LEU A 10 0.38 -5.75 -7.07
N ALA A 11 -0.45 -5.24 -7.99
CA ALA A 11 -1.43 -4.20 -7.70
C ALA A 11 -2.52 -4.68 -6.73
N VAL A 12 -2.94 -5.94 -6.82
CA VAL A 12 -3.83 -6.57 -5.84
C VAL A 12 -3.18 -6.66 -4.45
N GLY A 13 -1.88 -6.98 -4.37
CA GLY A 13 -1.12 -6.94 -3.13
C GLY A 13 -1.03 -5.54 -2.50
N MET A 14 -0.89 -4.51 -3.35
CA MET A 14 -0.92 -3.10 -2.93
C MET A 14 -2.28 -2.68 -2.39
N LEU A 15 -3.36 -3.16 -3.02
CA LEU A 15 -4.76 -2.90 -2.69
C LEU A 15 -5.07 -3.18 -1.20
N LEU A 16 -4.56 -4.30 -0.70
CA LEU A 16 -4.90 -4.86 0.61
C LEU A 16 -4.13 -4.16 1.74
N SER A 17 -4.41 -2.89 2.00
CA SER A 17 -3.67 -2.06 2.96
C SER A 17 -4.57 -1.59 4.12
N PRO A 18 -4.71 -2.37 5.21
CA PRO A 18 -5.70 -2.11 6.26
C PRO A 18 -5.60 -0.73 6.89
N LEU A 19 -4.38 -0.25 7.17
CA LEU A 19 -4.15 1.06 7.79
C LEU A 19 -4.65 2.21 6.90
N PRO A 20 -4.20 2.33 5.63
CA PRO A 20 -4.74 3.33 4.71
C PRO A 20 -6.26 3.25 4.50
N ILE A 21 -6.84 2.04 4.52
CA ILE A 21 -8.29 1.83 4.38
C ILE A 21 -9.04 2.34 5.63
N VAL A 22 -8.54 2.09 6.83
CA VAL A 22 -9.12 2.63 8.06
C VAL A 22 -9.06 4.16 8.05
N ALA A 23 -7.94 4.73 7.61
CA ALA A 23 -7.74 6.18 7.56
C ALA A 23 -8.75 6.84 6.62
N ILE A 24 -8.91 6.35 5.39
CA ILE A 24 -9.85 6.94 4.44
C ILE A 24 -11.30 6.80 4.89
N VAL A 25 -11.70 5.64 5.44
CA VAL A 25 -13.07 5.46 5.95
C VAL A 25 -13.33 6.42 7.11
N ALA A 26 -12.36 6.62 8.00
CA ALA A 26 -12.50 7.57 9.09
C ALA A 26 -12.52 9.03 8.61
N ILE A 27 -11.69 9.40 7.63
CA ILE A 27 -11.68 10.73 7.01
C ILE A 27 -13.02 11.02 6.34
N VAL A 28 -13.58 10.05 5.60
CA VAL A 28 -14.88 10.18 4.92
C VAL A 28 -16.00 10.48 5.92
N LEU A 29 -15.94 9.88 7.11
CA LEU A 29 -16.91 10.08 8.18
C LEU A 29 -16.68 11.34 9.03
N ALA A 30 -15.55 12.05 8.83
CA ALA A 30 -15.24 13.26 9.56
C ALA A 30 -16.07 14.46 9.06
N PRO A 31 -16.24 15.54 9.86
CA PRO A 31 -17.01 16.72 9.47
C PRO A 31 -16.55 17.36 8.15
N ARG A 32 -15.25 17.25 7.84
CA ARG A 32 -14.61 17.78 6.62
C ARG A 32 -14.25 16.69 5.59
N GLY A 33 -14.86 15.51 5.67
CA GLY A 33 -14.52 14.35 4.84
C GLY A 33 -14.60 14.60 3.34
N ARG A 34 -15.56 15.42 2.89
CA ARG A 34 -15.72 15.81 1.48
C ARG A 34 -14.49 16.51 0.89
N ALA A 35 -13.84 17.37 1.67
CA ALA A 35 -12.63 18.08 1.24
C ALA A 35 -11.35 17.27 1.51
N CYS A 36 -11.34 16.49 2.58
CA CYS A 36 -10.12 15.81 3.05
C CYS A 36 -9.87 14.46 2.36
N ALA A 37 -10.93 13.69 2.07
CA ALA A 37 -10.81 12.38 1.42
C ALA A 37 -10.09 12.45 0.05
N PRO A 38 -10.46 13.32 -0.91
CA PRO A 38 -9.78 13.38 -2.20
C PRO A 38 -8.32 13.80 -2.07
N VAL A 39 -7.99 14.66 -1.09
CA VAL A 39 -6.62 15.11 -0.86
C VAL A 39 -5.78 13.95 -0.32
N TYR A 40 -6.29 13.21 0.67
CA TYR A 40 -5.64 12.02 1.21
C TYR A 40 -5.38 10.98 0.11
N THR A 41 -6.41 10.65 -0.69
CA THR A 41 -6.28 9.62 -1.73
C THR A 41 -5.36 10.06 -2.85
N ALA A 42 -5.41 11.34 -3.26
CA ALA A 42 -4.51 11.87 -4.28
C ALA A 42 -3.05 11.82 -3.84
N VAL A 43 -2.74 12.26 -2.61
CA VAL A 43 -1.36 12.22 -2.10
C VAL A 43 -0.86 10.79 -1.97
N TYR A 44 -1.69 9.89 -1.43
CA TYR A 44 -1.33 8.47 -1.33
C TYR A 44 -1.03 7.87 -2.71
N THR A 45 -1.90 8.11 -3.68
CA THR A 45 -1.76 7.60 -5.05
C THR A 45 -0.52 8.20 -5.74
N LEU A 46 -0.23 9.48 -5.48
CA LEU A 46 0.94 10.15 -6.04
C LEU A 46 2.25 9.58 -5.52
N VAL A 47 2.32 9.20 -4.23
CA VAL A 47 3.49 8.55 -3.66
C VAL A 47 3.68 7.16 -4.28
N ALA A 48 2.61 6.38 -4.42
CA ALA A 48 2.67 5.06 -5.08
C ALA A 48 3.10 5.18 -6.56
N PHE A 49 2.59 6.19 -7.26
CA PHE A 49 2.99 6.52 -8.62
C PHE A 49 4.48 6.88 -8.70
N ALA A 50 4.97 7.73 -7.78
CA ALA A 50 6.37 8.12 -7.72
C ALA A 50 7.29 6.92 -7.43
N ALA A 51 6.93 6.05 -6.47
CA ALA A 51 7.67 4.83 -6.17
C ALA A 51 7.73 3.88 -7.38
N THR A 52 6.59 3.67 -8.05
CA THR A 52 6.53 2.86 -9.28
C THR A 52 7.37 3.49 -10.40
N GLY A 53 7.31 4.81 -10.58
CA GLY A 53 8.14 5.54 -11.53
C GLY A 53 9.64 5.43 -11.24
N LEU A 54 10.04 5.49 -9.96
CA LEU A 54 11.43 5.27 -9.54
C LEU A 54 11.92 3.86 -9.89
N GLY A 55 11.08 2.84 -9.67
CA GLY A 55 11.39 1.47 -10.08
C GLY A 55 11.61 1.35 -11.59
N ALA A 56 10.74 1.99 -12.39
CA ALA A 56 10.84 1.98 -13.85
C ALA A 56 12.12 2.67 -14.35
N LEU A 57 12.43 3.85 -13.81
CA LEU A 57 13.64 4.60 -14.15
C LEU A 57 14.91 3.86 -13.70
N GLY A 58 14.85 3.19 -12.54
CA GLY A 58 15.94 2.39 -12.00
C GLY A 58 16.26 1.19 -12.89
N ALA A 59 15.25 0.43 -13.29
CA ALA A 59 15.43 -0.73 -14.16
C ALA A 59 15.88 -0.34 -15.57
N ALA A 60 15.27 0.70 -16.17
CA ALA A 60 15.68 1.21 -17.48
C ALA A 60 17.16 1.65 -17.52
N ARG A 61 17.69 2.14 -16.39
CA ARG A 61 19.11 2.49 -16.22
C ARG A 61 19.99 1.30 -15.89
N ALA A 62 19.51 0.34 -15.08
CA ALA A 62 20.25 -0.87 -14.73
C ALA A 62 20.48 -1.78 -15.95
N SER A 63 19.55 -1.81 -16.91
CA SER A 63 19.74 -2.44 -18.22
C SER A 63 20.85 -1.79 -19.06
N ALA A 64 21.37 -0.62 -18.66
CA ALA A 64 22.54 0.03 -19.24
C ALA A 64 23.85 -0.21 -18.45
N SER A 65 23.80 -0.87 -17.29
CA SER A 65 24.98 -1.20 -16.48
C SER A 65 24.77 -2.50 -15.68
N SER A 66 24.90 -3.64 -16.36
CA SER A 66 24.83 -4.96 -15.74
C SER A 66 26.12 -5.26 -14.97
N GLY A 67 26.11 -5.06 -13.64
CA GLY A 67 27.25 -5.36 -12.76
C GLY A 67 26.86 -6.24 -11.56
N PRO A 68 27.75 -7.12 -11.07
CA PRO A 68 27.50 -8.02 -9.93
C PRO A 68 26.97 -7.32 -8.66
N ALA A 69 27.32 -6.04 -8.47
CA ALA A 69 26.91 -5.24 -7.32
C ALA A 69 25.39 -5.01 -7.23
N ALA A 70 24.68 -4.88 -8.37
CA ALA A 70 23.23 -4.67 -8.38
C ALA A 70 22.46 -5.90 -7.86
N GLN A 71 22.99 -7.10 -8.14
CA GLN A 71 22.40 -8.36 -7.72
C GLN A 71 22.57 -8.57 -6.21
N THR A 72 23.71 -8.19 -5.65
CA THR A 72 23.97 -8.21 -4.20
C THR A 72 23.07 -7.25 -3.44
N VAL A 73 22.91 -6.00 -3.91
CA VAL A 73 22.04 -5.01 -3.26
C VAL A 73 20.58 -5.47 -3.24
N SER A 74 20.09 -6.01 -4.35
CA SER A 74 18.72 -6.54 -4.45
C SER A 74 18.48 -7.75 -3.53
N LEU A 75 19.48 -8.63 -3.36
CA LEU A 75 19.40 -9.77 -2.44
C LEU A 75 19.36 -9.33 -0.97
N ILE A 76 20.23 -8.40 -0.58
CA ILE A 76 20.27 -7.84 0.79
C ILE A 76 18.93 -7.19 1.13
N LEU A 77 18.36 -6.43 0.19
CA LEU A 77 17.07 -5.79 0.39
C LEU A 77 15.95 -6.81 0.63
N ALA A 78 15.88 -7.88 -0.17
CA ALA A 78 14.89 -8.94 0.00
C ALA A 78 15.00 -9.63 1.37
N ILE A 79 16.22 -9.90 1.85
CA ILE A 79 16.46 -10.51 3.17
C ILE A 79 15.99 -9.58 4.30
N VAL A 80 16.38 -8.30 4.25
CA VAL A 80 16.01 -7.30 5.26
C VAL A 80 14.50 -7.11 5.32
N LEU A 81 13.84 -7.01 4.16
CA LEU A 81 12.39 -6.88 4.07
C LEU A 81 11.68 -8.15 4.57
N GLY A 82 12.13 -9.33 4.17
CA GLY A 82 11.58 -10.60 4.63
C GLY A 82 11.64 -10.76 6.15
N LEU A 83 12.78 -10.45 6.76
CA LEU A 83 12.92 -10.44 8.23
C LEU A 83 12.00 -9.40 8.88
N GLY A 84 11.98 -8.17 8.34
CA GLY A 84 11.15 -7.09 8.85
C GLY A 84 9.67 -7.45 8.86
N PHE A 85 9.15 -7.97 7.75
CA PHE A 85 7.76 -8.42 7.66
C PHE A 85 7.47 -9.59 8.60
N THR A 86 8.40 -10.51 8.77
CA THR A 86 8.24 -11.62 9.74
C THR A 86 8.06 -11.10 11.16
N VAL A 87 8.92 -10.16 11.58
CA VAL A 87 8.82 -9.53 12.90
C VAL A 87 7.49 -8.78 13.05
N PHE A 88 7.09 -8.00 12.04
CA PHE A 88 5.80 -7.30 12.07
C PHE A 88 4.59 -8.24 12.10
N ALA A 89 4.65 -9.39 11.44
CA ALA A 89 3.61 -10.42 11.52
C ALA A 89 3.47 -10.94 12.96
N ILE A 90 4.58 -11.27 13.61
CA ILE A 90 4.61 -11.76 14.99
C ILE A 90 4.07 -10.70 15.95
N VAL A 91 4.54 -9.46 15.84
CA VAL A 91 4.09 -8.34 16.69
C VAL A 91 2.60 -8.06 16.49
N SER A 92 2.12 -8.09 15.24
CA SER A 92 0.69 -7.90 14.93
C SER A 92 -0.17 -9.01 15.53
N TRP A 93 0.30 -10.25 15.48
CA TRP A 93 -0.40 -11.40 16.07
C TRP A 93 -0.47 -11.30 17.60
N MET A 94 0.63 -10.93 18.25
CA MET A 94 0.69 -10.76 19.70
C MET A 94 -0.15 -9.57 20.20
N SER A 95 -0.30 -8.53 19.37
CA SER A 95 -1.08 -7.33 19.70
C SER A 95 -2.58 -7.51 19.47
N ARG A 96 -3.03 -8.68 19.01
CA ARG A 96 -4.45 -8.98 18.77
C ARG A 96 -5.26 -8.86 20.07
N PRO A 97 -6.41 -8.17 20.08
CA PRO A 97 -7.28 -8.12 21.25
C PRO A 97 -7.66 -9.53 21.70
N LYS A 98 -7.42 -9.84 22.97
CA LYS A 98 -7.85 -11.11 23.58
C LYS A 98 -9.39 -11.12 23.69
N THR A 99 -10.00 -12.29 23.56
CA THR A 99 -11.45 -12.52 23.65
C THR A 99 -12.06 -11.77 24.84
N GLY A 100 -13.08 -10.96 24.58
CA GLY A 100 -13.81 -10.18 25.59
C GLY A 100 -13.26 -8.79 25.93
N LYS A 101 -12.17 -8.33 25.30
CA LYS A 101 -11.67 -6.94 25.46
C LYS A 101 -12.02 -6.09 24.23
N PRO A 102 -12.53 -4.86 24.40
CA PRO A 102 -12.82 -3.99 23.27
C PRO A 102 -11.53 -3.66 22.50
N ALA A 103 -11.59 -3.73 21.16
CA ALA A 103 -10.49 -3.31 20.31
C ALA A 103 -10.23 -1.82 20.55
N THR A 104 -9.06 -1.49 21.09
CA THR A 104 -8.66 -0.11 21.31
C THR A 104 -8.41 0.55 19.97
N ALA A 105 -9.22 1.56 19.65
CA ALA A 105 -8.99 2.38 18.47
C ALA A 105 -7.57 2.99 18.51
N PRO A 106 -6.85 3.07 17.38
CA PRO A 106 -5.54 3.69 17.35
C PRO A 106 -5.60 5.14 17.85
N LYS A 107 -4.60 5.59 18.62
CA LYS A 107 -4.59 6.96 19.18
C LYS A 107 -4.71 8.06 18.12
N TRP A 108 -4.22 7.82 16.90
CA TRP A 108 -4.33 8.76 15.77
C TRP A 108 -5.76 8.90 15.22
N LEU A 109 -6.66 7.93 15.48
CA LEU A 109 -8.03 7.95 15.00
C LEU A 109 -8.87 9.03 15.68
N ALA A 110 -8.54 9.39 16.92
CA ALA A 110 -9.18 10.49 17.65
C ALA A 110 -8.84 11.87 17.06
N ALA A 111 -7.73 11.99 16.32
CA ALA A 111 -7.32 13.25 15.70
C ALA A 111 -8.04 13.54 14.36
N ILE A 112 -8.79 12.56 13.83
CA ILE A 112 -9.47 12.67 12.53
C ILE A 112 -10.70 13.58 12.59
N ASP A 113 -11.33 13.75 13.75
CA ASP A 113 -12.50 14.65 13.88
C ASP A 113 -12.12 16.11 13.59
N SER A 114 -10.85 16.47 13.79
CA SER A 114 -10.27 17.78 13.49
C SER A 114 -9.51 17.85 12.15
N VAL A 115 -9.64 16.84 11.28
CA VAL A 115 -8.83 16.77 10.05
C VAL A 115 -9.11 17.96 9.11
N THR A 116 -8.03 18.55 8.63
CA THR A 116 -7.99 19.57 7.58
C THR A 116 -7.43 18.97 6.28
N PRO A 117 -7.66 19.58 5.11
CA PRO A 117 -7.05 19.11 3.85
C PRO A 117 -5.53 18.99 3.93
N LEU A 118 -4.86 19.93 4.60
CA LEU A 118 -3.40 19.90 4.78
C LEU A 118 -2.97 18.70 5.66
N SER A 119 -3.63 18.47 6.78
CA SER A 119 -3.35 17.28 7.60
C SER A 119 -3.73 15.98 6.89
N ALA A 120 -4.74 15.99 6.02
CA ALA A 120 -5.13 14.84 5.21
C ALA A 120 -4.07 14.51 4.15
N ALA A 121 -3.46 15.52 3.54
CA ALA A 121 -2.28 15.35 2.68
C ALA A 121 -1.12 14.73 3.47
N GLY A 122 -0.81 15.28 4.65
CA GLY A 122 0.22 14.74 5.55
C GLY A 122 -0.06 13.28 5.94
N LEU A 123 -1.31 12.96 6.29
CA LEU A 123 -1.73 11.58 6.57
C LEU A 123 -1.59 10.69 5.34
N GLY A 124 -1.93 11.15 4.14
CA GLY A 124 -1.76 10.39 2.90
C GLY A 124 -0.30 10.06 2.63
N LEU A 125 0.59 11.04 2.81
CA LEU A 125 2.04 10.86 2.68
C LEU A 125 2.56 9.87 3.72
N VAL A 126 2.23 10.07 5.00
CA VAL A 126 2.67 9.19 6.09
C VAL A 126 2.16 7.77 5.84
N MET A 127 0.88 7.61 5.50
CA MET A 127 0.30 6.29 5.24
C MET A 127 0.91 5.61 4.03
N ALA A 128 1.27 6.34 2.97
CA ALA A 128 1.95 5.75 1.81
C ALA A 128 3.39 5.31 2.15
N VAL A 129 4.15 6.16 2.86
CA VAL A 129 5.54 5.86 3.23
C VAL A 129 5.64 4.78 4.32
N THR A 130 4.77 4.83 5.32
CA THR A 130 4.74 3.86 6.43
C THR A 130 4.08 2.55 6.03
N ASN A 131 3.38 2.49 4.90
CA ASN A 131 2.96 1.25 4.26
C ASN A 131 4.15 0.58 3.57
N SER A 132 5.17 0.27 4.37
CA SER A 132 6.48 -0.26 3.94
C SER A 132 6.37 -1.53 3.09
N LYS A 133 5.24 -2.25 3.17
CA LYS A 133 4.97 -3.40 2.32
C LYS A 133 4.66 -3.08 0.85
N ASN A 134 4.14 -1.89 0.58
CA ASN A 134 3.77 -1.51 -0.78
C ASN A 134 4.99 -1.01 -1.55
N ILE A 135 5.96 -0.39 -0.89
CA ILE A 135 7.16 0.15 -1.53
C ILE A 135 7.91 -0.91 -2.36
N PRO A 136 8.21 -2.13 -1.85
CA PRO A 136 8.84 -3.17 -2.66
C PRO A 136 7.99 -3.61 -3.84
N LEU A 137 6.67 -3.73 -3.66
CA LEU A 137 5.72 -4.09 -4.73
C LEU A 137 5.68 -3.02 -5.81
N GLU A 138 5.68 -1.74 -5.43
CA GLU A 138 5.62 -0.58 -6.31
C GLU A 138 6.92 -0.46 -7.11
N LEU A 139 8.06 -0.58 -6.45
CA LEU A 139 9.38 -0.62 -7.10
C LEU A 139 9.49 -1.79 -8.07
N LYS A 140 9.01 -2.97 -7.69
CA LYS A 140 9.01 -4.17 -8.56
C LYS A 140 8.09 -4.00 -9.76
N ALA A 141 6.88 -3.47 -9.56
CA ALA A 141 5.96 -3.15 -10.65
C ALA A 141 6.59 -2.13 -11.61
N GLY A 142 7.25 -1.11 -11.06
CA GLY A 142 8.05 -0.15 -11.81
C GLY A 142 9.13 -0.81 -12.64
N ALA A 143 9.94 -1.68 -12.02
CA ALA A 143 11.03 -2.37 -12.69
C ALA A 143 10.54 -3.17 -13.91
N LEU A 144 9.45 -3.92 -13.77
CA LEU A 144 8.81 -4.65 -14.88
C LEU A 144 8.36 -3.72 -16.02
N ILE A 145 7.86 -2.53 -15.69
CA ILE A 145 7.49 -1.51 -16.69
C ILE A 145 8.74 -0.94 -17.37
N GLY A 146 9.82 -0.72 -16.62
CA GLY A 146 11.10 -0.22 -17.16
C GLY A 146 11.79 -1.22 -18.09
N GLU A 147 11.77 -2.51 -17.74
CA GLU A 147 12.32 -3.62 -18.54
C GLU A 147 11.53 -3.88 -19.83
N ALA A 148 10.25 -3.49 -19.86
CA ALA A 148 9.42 -3.62 -21.05
C ALA A 148 9.79 -2.61 -22.17
N HIS A 149 10.72 -1.67 -21.92
CA HIS A 149 11.23 -0.69 -22.88
C HIS A 149 10.12 0.02 -23.69
N LEU A 150 9.01 0.32 -23.02
CA LEU A 150 7.86 0.99 -23.63
C LEU A 150 8.19 2.46 -23.97
N ALA A 151 7.40 3.03 -24.88
CA ALA A 151 7.45 4.48 -25.11
C ALA A 151 7.19 5.23 -23.78
N PRO A 152 7.86 6.39 -23.53
CA PRO A 152 7.80 7.07 -22.24
C PRO A 152 6.36 7.34 -21.75
N LEU A 153 5.49 7.78 -22.65
CA LEU A 153 4.08 8.06 -22.32
C LEU A 153 3.31 6.80 -21.89
N ALA A 154 3.59 5.66 -22.54
CA ALA A 154 2.98 4.37 -22.19
C ALA A 154 3.49 3.87 -20.82
N ALA A 155 4.79 4.03 -20.54
CA ALA A 155 5.36 3.69 -19.23
C ALA A 155 4.76 4.53 -18.10
N VAL A 156 4.64 5.86 -18.30
CA VAL A 156 3.96 6.76 -17.35
C VAL A 156 2.51 6.35 -17.14
N GLY A 157 1.78 6.06 -18.23
CA GLY A 157 0.39 5.60 -18.17
C GLY A 157 0.22 4.30 -17.36
N LEU A 158 1.13 3.33 -17.54
CA LEU A 158 1.14 2.07 -16.79
C LEU A 158 1.48 2.27 -15.30
N CYS A 159 2.47 3.11 -14.98
CA CYS A 159 2.79 3.46 -13.59
C CYS A 159 1.57 4.08 -12.89
N LEU A 160 0.86 4.98 -13.59
CA LEU A 160 -0.35 5.61 -13.07
C LEU A 160 -1.48 4.59 -12.89
N ALA A 161 -1.69 3.71 -13.88
CA ALA A 161 -2.70 2.66 -13.80
C ALA A 161 -2.44 1.72 -12.60
N VAL A 162 -1.21 1.28 -12.38
CA VAL A 162 -0.83 0.45 -11.24
C VAL A 162 -1.08 1.18 -9.92
N ALA A 163 -0.68 2.44 -9.80
CA ALA A 163 -0.88 3.24 -8.59
C ALA A 163 -2.37 3.45 -8.27
N VAL A 164 -3.18 3.74 -9.29
CA VAL A 164 -4.64 3.91 -9.15
C VAL A 164 -5.29 2.59 -8.76
N VAL A 165 -4.95 1.49 -9.43
CA VAL A 165 -5.46 0.15 -9.09
C VAL A 165 -5.09 -0.17 -7.64
N GLY A 166 -3.82 -0.07 -7.25
CA GLY A 166 -3.34 -0.30 -5.88
C GLY A 166 -3.97 0.61 -4.82
N SER A 167 -4.58 1.72 -5.23
CA SER A 167 -5.27 2.67 -4.34
C SER A 167 -6.81 2.60 -4.44
N LEU A 168 -7.38 1.64 -5.18
CA LEU A 168 -8.83 1.57 -5.43
C LEU A 168 -9.66 1.50 -4.15
N LEU A 169 -9.22 0.76 -3.13
CA LEU A 169 -9.93 0.67 -1.84
C LEU A 169 -9.94 1.99 -1.06
N LEU A 170 -9.18 2.99 -1.50
CA LEU A 170 -9.17 4.33 -0.95
C LEU A 170 -9.98 5.28 -1.85
N VAL A 171 -9.79 5.17 -3.16
CA VAL A 171 -10.51 5.97 -4.17
C VAL A 171 -12.02 5.72 -4.09
N ILE A 172 -12.45 4.46 -3.96
CA ILE A 172 -13.88 4.11 -3.93
C ILE A 172 -14.61 4.80 -2.77
N PRO A 173 -14.20 4.68 -1.49
CA PRO A 173 -14.84 5.42 -0.40
C PRO A 173 -14.84 6.95 -0.61
N ALA A 174 -13.75 7.51 -1.14
CA ALA A 174 -13.64 8.94 -1.42
C ALA A 174 -14.63 9.42 -2.50
N LEU A 175 -14.96 8.57 -3.47
CA LEU A 175 -15.96 8.87 -4.49
C LEU A 175 -17.38 8.62 -3.99
N VAL A 176 -17.64 7.48 -3.35
CA VAL A 176 -18.98 7.07 -2.93
C VAL A 176 -19.53 7.99 -1.85
N GLN A 177 -18.69 8.62 -1.01
CA GLN A 177 -19.16 9.63 -0.04
C GLN A 177 -19.86 10.83 -0.69
N LEU A 178 -19.54 11.14 -1.95
CA LEU A 178 -20.08 12.30 -2.66
C LEU A 178 -21.60 12.16 -2.87
N THR A 179 -22.10 10.92 -2.91
CA THR A 179 -23.54 10.64 -2.96
C THR A 179 -24.30 11.13 -1.73
N GLY A 180 -23.65 11.24 -0.57
CA GLY A 180 -24.25 11.71 0.69
C GLY A 180 -25.41 10.87 1.22
N THR A 181 -25.65 9.66 0.68
CA THR A 181 -26.82 8.85 1.05
C THR A 181 -26.65 8.25 2.45
N ALA A 182 -27.70 8.27 3.28
CA ALA A 182 -27.67 7.69 4.63
C ALA A 182 -27.22 6.21 4.66
N ARG A 183 -27.59 5.44 3.62
CA ARG A 183 -27.16 4.05 3.43
C ARG A 183 -25.64 3.91 3.27
N VAL A 184 -25.00 4.82 2.51
CA VAL A 184 -23.54 4.83 2.31
C VAL A 184 -22.83 5.15 3.62
N ILE A 185 -23.32 6.15 4.36
CA ILE A 185 -22.73 6.55 5.64
C ILE A 185 -22.80 5.40 6.65
N SER A 186 -23.96 4.74 6.77
CA SER A 186 -24.15 3.59 7.65
C SER A 186 -23.24 2.40 7.26
N ALA A 187 -23.13 2.09 5.95
CA ALA A 187 -22.24 1.04 5.47
C ALA A 187 -20.75 1.34 5.78
N LEU A 188 -20.33 2.59 5.63
CA LEU A 188 -18.96 3.01 5.97
C LEU A 188 -18.68 2.96 7.47
N GLN A 189 -19.67 3.28 8.32
CA GLN A 189 -19.56 3.12 9.77
C GLN A 189 -19.41 1.64 10.17
N ALA A 190 -20.21 0.75 9.57
CA ALA A 190 -20.09 -0.69 9.78
C ALA A 190 -18.71 -1.20 9.34
N LEU A 191 -18.23 -0.77 8.16
CA LEU A 191 -16.90 -1.08 7.66
C LEU A 191 -15.80 -0.61 8.61
N LYS A 192 -15.86 0.64 9.12
CA LYS A 192 -14.91 1.17 10.10
C LYS A 192 -14.82 0.27 11.33
N SER A 193 -15.96 -0.14 11.88
CA SER A 193 -16.03 -0.99 13.07
C SER A 193 -15.42 -2.39 12.82
N GLN A 194 -15.76 -3.00 11.67
CA GLN A 194 -15.21 -4.31 11.29
C GLN A 194 -13.69 -4.26 11.08
N LEU A 195 -13.18 -3.21 10.41
CA LEU A 195 -11.76 -3.03 10.18
C LEU A 195 -10.98 -2.81 11.48
N ILE A 196 -11.49 -2.02 12.41
CA ILE A 196 -10.85 -1.80 13.72
C ILE A 196 -10.80 -3.11 14.51
N THR A 197 -11.90 -3.87 14.52
CA THR A 197 -12.01 -5.13 15.26
C THR A 197 -11.04 -6.19 14.75
N HIS A 198 -10.86 -6.27 13.43
CA HIS A 198 -10.04 -7.29 12.78
C HIS A 198 -8.65 -6.80 12.36
N ASN A 199 -8.28 -5.55 12.66
CA ASN A 199 -7.05 -4.92 12.18
C ASN A 199 -5.81 -5.78 12.43
N ALA A 200 -5.65 -6.28 13.66
CA ALA A 200 -4.50 -7.11 14.03
C ALA A 200 -4.44 -8.43 13.23
N ALA A 201 -5.58 -9.08 12.98
CA ALA A 201 -5.66 -10.31 12.22
C ALA A 201 -5.32 -10.06 10.73
N MET A 202 -5.87 -9.00 10.14
CA MET A 202 -5.58 -8.62 8.75
C MET A 202 -4.10 -8.28 8.55
N MET A 203 -3.51 -7.48 9.46
CA MET A 203 -2.09 -7.14 9.41
C MET A 203 -1.20 -8.38 9.58
N THR A 204 -1.59 -9.33 10.45
CA THR A 204 -0.84 -10.58 10.62
C THR A 204 -0.80 -11.40 9.33
N VAL A 205 -1.96 -11.65 8.71
CA VAL A 205 -2.06 -12.44 7.47
C VAL A 205 -1.28 -11.76 6.35
N LEU A 206 -1.43 -10.44 6.22
CA LEU A 206 -0.72 -9.64 5.22
C LEU A 206 0.79 -9.73 5.37
N PHE A 207 1.32 -9.50 6.58
CA PHE A 207 2.76 -9.59 6.82
C PHE A 207 3.30 -11.01 6.65
N ALA A 208 2.52 -12.04 6.98
CA ALA A 208 2.89 -13.43 6.76
C ALA A 208 3.03 -13.76 5.25
N ILE A 209 2.09 -13.30 4.41
CA ILE A 209 2.16 -13.50 2.95
C ILE A 209 3.38 -12.77 2.36
N LEU A 210 3.65 -11.55 2.81
CA LEU A 210 4.80 -10.77 2.33
C LEU A 210 6.13 -11.41 2.75
N ALA A 211 6.23 -11.86 3.99
CA ALA A 211 7.39 -12.61 4.45
C ALA A 211 7.62 -13.86 3.61
N ALA A 212 6.57 -14.64 3.32
CA ALA A 212 6.66 -15.81 2.47
C ALA A 212 7.13 -15.47 1.04
N ASN A 213 6.64 -14.37 0.46
CA ASN A 213 7.05 -13.92 -0.88
C ASN A 213 8.53 -13.53 -0.93
N GLU A 214 9.00 -12.72 0.02
CA GLU A 214 10.42 -12.30 0.06
C GLU A 214 11.35 -13.50 0.31
N LEU A 215 10.96 -14.42 1.21
CA LEU A 215 11.71 -15.65 1.46
C LEU A 215 11.75 -16.55 0.21
N ALA A 216 10.66 -16.66 -0.55
CA ALA A 216 10.64 -17.41 -1.80
C ALA A 216 11.61 -16.82 -2.84
N GLN A 217 11.72 -15.50 -2.93
CA GLN A 217 12.70 -14.84 -3.80
C GLN A 217 14.14 -15.11 -3.36
N VAL A 218 14.42 -15.10 -2.06
CA VAL A 218 15.74 -15.46 -1.51
C VAL A 218 16.10 -16.90 -1.87
N ILE A 219 15.17 -17.85 -1.66
CA ILE A 219 15.39 -19.27 -1.98
C ILE A 219 15.69 -19.43 -3.47
N HIS A 220 14.89 -18.80 -4.34
CA HIS A 220 15.08 -18.89 -5.79
C HIS A 220 16.46 -18.38 -6.24
N ARG A 221 16.96 -17.30 -5.63
CA ARG A 221 18.27 -16.72 -5.95
C ARG A 221 19.46 -17.45 -5.36
N LEU A 222 19.25 -18.22 -4.29
CA LEU A 222 20.28 -19.10 -3.72
C LEU A 222 20.37 -20.44 -4.48
N ALA A 223 19.30 -20.81 -5.18
CA ALA A 223 19.21 -22.05 -5.94
C ALA A 223 19.51 -21.90 -7.45
N ALA A 224 19.67 -20.66 -7.94
CA ALA A 224 20.01 -20.32 -9.32
C ALA A 224 21.48 -19.90 -9.43
#